data_AF-A0A967JBZ7-F1
#
_entry.id   AF-A0A967JBZ7-F1
#
_cell.length_a   1.000
_cell.length_b   1.000
_cell.length_c   1.000
_cell.angle_alpha   90.00
_cell.angle_beta   90.00
_cell.angle_gamma   90.00
#
_symmetry.space_group_name_H-M   'P 1'
#
loop_
_entity.id
_entity.type
_entity.pdbx_description
1 polymer ?
#
loop_
_entity_poly.entity_id
_entity_poly.type
_entity_poly.pdbx_seq_one_letter_code
_entity_poly.pdbx_strand_id
1 'polypeptide(L)'
;MTAPDLSAPLIFNLAVVDGTASGPITIPAGSDRTIVVRAFDDQGVETHRGEATVDVVEGVNPTLGITLVPLTGEVPVEAVFGEFSVVVDPAA
;
A
#
# COMPACT_ATOMS: atom_id res chain seq x y z
N MET A 1 -2.35 -6.54 -11.17
CA MET A 1 -1.92 -6.20 -12.53
C MET A 1 -3.10 -6.32 -13.47
N THR A 2 -3.25 -5.36 -14.38
CA THR A 2 -4.33 -5.30 -15.38
C THR A 2 -3.75 -4.98 -16.76
N ALA A 3 -4.44 -5.41 -17.82
CA ALA A 3 -4.15 -5.04 -19.20
C ALA A 3 -5.38 -5.35 -20.08
N PRO A 4 -5.52 -4.75 -21.27
CA PRO A 4 -6.71 -4.92 -22.12
C PRO A 4 -6.98 -6.35 -22.59
N ASP A 5 -5.93 -7.18 -22.69
CA ASP A 5 -5.94 -8.56 -23.16
C ASP A 5 -6.11 -9.59 -22.02
N LEU A 6 -6.25 -9.15 -20.76
CA LEU A 6 -6.48 -10.03 -19.62
C LEU A 6 -7.97 -10.15 -19.29
N SER A 7 -8.44 -11.38 -19.13
CA SER A 7 -9.82 -11.66 -18.73
C SER A 7 -10.12 -11.35 -17.26
N ALA A 8 -9.09 -11.25 -16.42
CA ALA A 8 -9.19 -10.85 -15.01
C ALA A 8 -7.88 -10.22 -14.51
N PRO A 9 -7.91 -9.35 -13.48
CA PRO A 9 -6.70 -8.85 -12.84
C PRO A 9 -5.90 -9.98 -12.16
N LEU A 10 -4.57 -9.93 -12.29
CA LEU A 10 -3.68 -10.83 -11.55
C LEU A 10 -3.30 -10.19 -10.21
N ILE A 11 -3.39 -10.97 -9.12
CA ILE A 11 -3.13 -10.53 -7.75
C ILE A 11 -1.97 -11.36 -7.19
N PHE A 12 -1.02 -10.68 -6.57
CA PHE A 12 0.15 -11.27 -5.93
C PHE A 12 0.34 -10.65 -4.55
N ASN A 13 0.76 -11.46 -3.58
CA ASN A 13 1.08 -11.00 -2.23
C ASN A 13 2.60 -11.09 -2.04
N LEU A 14 3.21 -9.99 -1.59
CA LEU A 14 4.62 -9.92 -1.24
C LEU A 14 4.73 -9.54 0.24
N ALA A 15 5.55 -10.26 0.98
CA ALA A 15 5.85 -9.90 2.37
C ALA A 15 6.78 -8.67 2.38
N VAL A 16 6.51 -7.73 3.30
CA VAL A 16 7.40 -6.61 3.58
C VAL A 16 8.41 -7.07 4.62
N VAL A 17 9.70 -6.93 4.32
CA VAL A 17 10.81 -7.19 5.25
C VAL A 17 11.68 -5.94 5.28
N ASP A 18 11.93 -5.38 6.47
CA ASP A 18 12.74 -4.17 6.67
C ASP A 18 12.30 -2.98 5.77
N GLY A 19 10.99 -2.81 5.61
CA GLY A 19 10.39 -1.73 4.81
C GLY A 19 10.45 -1.94 3.29
N THR A 20 10.92 -3.10 2.82
CA THR A 20 10.98 -3.44 1.40
C THR A 20 10.17 -4.69 1.09
N ALA A 21 9.25 -4.60 0.13
CA ALA A 21 8.61 -5.77 -0.47
C ALA A 21 9.37 -6.16 -1.74
N SER A 22 9.91 -7.37 -1.79
CA SER A 22 10.60 -7.88 -2.99
C SER A 22 10.29 -9.35 -3.20
N GLY A 23 10.18 -9.76 -4.47
CA GLY A 23 9.95 -11.13 -4.85
C GLY A 23 9.59 -11.27 -6.33
N PRO A 24 9.76 -12.46 -6.91
CA PRO A 24 9.36 -12.72 -8.28
C PRO A 24 7.84 -12.86 -8.39
N ILE A 25 7.27 -12.37 -9.50
CA ILE A 25 5.90 -12.65 -9.92
C ILE A 25 5.94 -13.18 -11.35
N THR A 26 5.03 -14.09 -11.70
CA THR A 26 4.89 -14.59 -13.07
C THR A 26 3.64 -13.99 -13.69
N ILE A 27 3.82 -13.26 -14.79
CA ILE A 27 2.73 -12.63 -15.53
C ILE A 27 2.86 -12.92 -17.03
N PRO A 28 1.75 -12.97 -17.78
CA PRO A 28 1.80 -13.17 -19.23
C PRO A 28 2.59 -12.06 -19.95
N ALA A 29 3.35 -12.46 -20.96
CA ALA A 29 3.98 -11.51 -21.89
C ALA A 29 2.90 -10.67 -22.60
N GLY A 30 3.22 -9.42 -22.91
CA GLY A 30 2.33 -8.47 -23.57
C GLY A 30 2.69 -7.02 -23.27
N SER A 31 2.12 -6.09 -24.04
CA SER A 31 2.33 -4.65 -23.83
C SER A 31 1.41 -4.10 -22.73
N ASP A 32 1.72 -2.88 -22.28
CA ASP A 32 0.83 -2.08 -21.43
C ASP A 32 0.36 -2.82 -20.15
N ARG A 33 1.26 -3.59 -19.53
CA ARG A 33 0.98 -4.26 -18.25
C ARG A 33 1.02 -3.22 -17.15
N THR A 34 -0.15 -2.80 -16.67
CA THR A 34 -0.25 -1.89 -15.53
C THR A 34 -0.17 -2.67 -14.22
N ILE A 35 0.90 -2.45 -13.48
CA ILE A 35 1.17 -3.04 -12.18
C ILE A 35 0.88 -1.99 -11.12
N VAL A 36 -0.16 -2.23 -10.32
CA VAL A 36 -0.49 -1.42 -9.14
C VAL A 36 -0.04 -2.19 -7.91
N VAL A 37 0.77 -1.55 -7.08
CA VAL A 37 1.22 -2.07 -5.79
C VAL A 37 0.51 -1.31 -4.69
N ARG A 38 -0.03 -2.04 -3.73
CA ARG A 38 -0.79 -1.52 -2.58
C ARG A 38 -0.18 -2.09 -1.31
N ALA A 39 0.20 -1.23 -0.38
CA ALA A 39 0.66 -1.65 0.94
C ALA A 39 -0.48 -1.52 1.94
N PHE A 40 -0.62 -2.50 2.82
CA PHE A 40 -1.64 -2.55 3.86
C PHE A 40 -0.99 -2.65 5.23
N ASP A 41 -1.62 -2.07 6.25
CA ASP A 41 -1.26 -2.31 7.65
C ASP A 41 -1.83 -3.65 8.16
N ASP A 42 -1.59 -3.95 9.44
CA ASP A 42 -2.06 -5.16 10.11
C ASP A 42 -3.58 -5.22 10.29
N GLN A 43 -4.28 -4.10 10.10
CA GLN A 43 -5.74 -4.00 10.11
C GLN A 43 -6.36 -4.10 8.71
N GLY A 44 -5.53 -4.21 7.67
CA GLY A 44 -5.98 -4.28 6.27
C GLY A 44 -6.32 -2.94 5.64
N VAL A 45 -5.88 -1.82 6.22
CA VAL A 45 -6.05 -0.48 5.66
C VAL A 45 -4.94 -0.20 4.66
N GLU A 46 -5.29 0.27 3.46
CA GLU A 46 -4.30 0.65 2.45
C GLU A 46 -3.57 1.92 2.89
N THR A 47 -2.26 1.84 3.09
CA THR A 47 -1.45 2.95 3.60
C THR A 47 -0.61 3.62 2.52
N HIS A 48 -0.19 2.86 1.50
CA HIS A 48 0.63 3.36 0.41
C HIS A 48 0.23 2.73 -0.92
N ARG A 49 0.43 3.48 -2.01
CA ARG A 49 0.18 3.02 -3.38
C ARG A 49 1.28 3.47 -4.32
N GLY A 50 1.59 2.63 -5.28
CA GLY A 50 2.42 2.99 -6.43
C GLY A 50 1.93 2.24 -7.66
N GLU A 51 2.28 2.75 -8.83
CA GLU A 51 1.97 2.10 -10.10
C GLU A 51 3.12 2.24 -11.09
N ALA A 52 3.19 1.27 -12.00
CA ALA A 52 4.06 1.33 -13.15
C ALA A 52 3.40 0.61 -14.33
N THR A 53 3.68 1.09 -15.54
CA THR A 53 3.28 0.43 -16.79
C THR A 53 4.54 -0.05 -17.50
N VAL A 54 4.52 -1.30 -17.95
CA VAL A 54 5.68 -1.95 -18.57
C VAL A 54 5.25 -2.90 -19.68
N ASP A 55 6.11 -3.05 -20.68
CA ASP A 55 5.98 -4.11 -21.67
C ASP A 55 6.74 -5.36 -21.19
N VAL A 56 6.04 -6.49 -21.15
CA VAL A 56 6.60 -7.76 -20.70
C VAL A 56 6.94 -8.60 -21.91
N VAL A 57 8.23 -8.87 -22.10
CA VAL A 57 8.75 -9.72 -23.17
C VAL A 57 9.02 -11.11 -22.63
N GLU A 58 8.56 -12.13 -23.35
CA GLU A 58 8.78 -13.53 -22.96
C GLU A 58 10.27 -13.85 -22.82
N GLY A 59 10.62 -14.58 -21.75
CA GLY A 59 12.00 -14.96 -21.45
C GLY A 59 12.89 -13.85 -20.88
N VAL A 60 12.39 -12.61 -20.78
CA VAL A 60 13.08 -11.50 -20.13
C VAL A 60 12.52 -11.30 -18.73
N ASN A 61 13.41 -11.16 -17.74
CA ASN A 61 13.02 -10.90 -16.35
C ASN A 61 13.53 -9.52 -15.89
N PRO A 62 12.85 -8.42 -16.26
CA PRO A 62 13.28 -7.08 -15.89
C PRO A 62 13.06 -6.84 -14.39
N THR A 63 14.00 -6.15 -13.75
CA THR A 63 13.77 -5.61 -12.40
C THR A 63 12.89 -4.38 -12.51
N LEU A 64 11.73 -4.39 -11.84
CA LEU A 64 10.82 -3.26 -11.78
C LEU A 64 10.87 -2.62 -10.38
N GLY A 65 11.36 -1.39 -10.29
CA GLY A 65 11.29 -0.58 -9.09
C GLY A 65 10.02 0.27 -9.08
N ILE A 66 9.22 0.16 -8.03
CA ILE A 66 8.01 0.98 -7.84
C ILE A 66 8.12 1.67 -6.48
N THR A 67 8.22 2.99 -6.49
CA THR A 67 8.16 3.80 -5.26
C THR A 67 6.71 3.95 -4.84
N LEU A 68 6.41 3.59 -3.59
CA LEU A 68 5.08 3.77 -3.02
C LEU A 68 4.95 5.15 -2.38
N VAL A 69 3.84 5.83 -2.63
CA VAL A 69 3.50 7.11 -2.01
C VAL A 69 2.47 6.85 -0.91
N PRO A 70 2.62 7.47 0.28
CA PRO A 70 1.61 7.39 1.33
C PRO A 70 0.25 7.88 0.83
N LEU A 71 -0.82 7.16 1.19
CA LEU A 71 -2.20 7.55 0.88
C LEU A 71 -2.75 8.56 1.90
N THR A 72 -2.12 8.67 3.06
CA THR A 72 -2.49 9.62 4.12
C THR A 72 -1.79 10.96 3.93
N GLY A 73 -2.53 11.95 3.42
CA GLY A 73 -2.38 13.35 3.78
C GLY A 73 -3.58 13.75 4.64
N GLU A 74 -3.32 14.13 5.89
CA GLU A 74 -4.27 14.74 6.86
C GLU A 74 -5.48 13.88 7.29
N VAL A 75 -5.31 13.07 8.34
CA VAL A 75 -6.44 12.66 9.20
C VAL A 75 -6.47 13.62 10.40
N PRO A 76 -7.53 14.43 10.59
CA PRO A 76 -7.66 15.27 11.78
C PRO A 76 -7.64 14.41 13.04
N VAL A 77 -6.79 14.75 14.01
CA VAL A 77 -6.86 14.17 15.36
C VAL A 77 -8.03 14.83 16.07
N GLU A 78 -9.17 14.14 16.17
CA GLU A 78 -10.26 14.55 17.07
C GLU A 78 -9.88 14.21 18.52
N ALA A 79 -9.27 15.18 19.22
CA ALA A 79 -9.11 15.11 20.66
C ALA A 79 -10.36 15.69 21.34
N VAL A 80 -11.17 14.84 21.99
CA VAL A 80 -12.24 15.30 22.90
C VAL A 80 -11.60 15.68 24.22
N PHE A 81 -11.48 16.98 24.48
CA PHE A 81 -11.14 17.49 25.81
C PHE A 81 -12.39 17.43 26.69
N GLY A 82 -12.49 16.41 27.53
CA GLY A 82 -13.47 16.38 28.62
C GLY A 82 -13.05 17.35 29.72
N GLU A 83 -14.00 18.11 30.27
CA GLU A 83 -13.75 18.99 31.41
C GLU A 83 -13.58 18.12 32.68
N PHE A 84 -12.38 18.15 33.27
CA PHE A 84 -12.11 17.51 34.56
C PHE A 84 -12.16 18.57 35.66
N SER A 85 -13.14 18.50 36.55
CA SER A 85 -13.18 19.30 37.78
C SER A 85 -12.62 18.47 38.94
N VAL A 86 -11.58 19.00 39.60
CA VAL A 86 -11.04 18.45 40.84
C VAL A 86 -11.46 19.38 41.97
N VAL A 87 -12.37 18.90 42.82
CA VAL A 87 -12.73 19.58 44.07
C VAL A 87 -11.79 19.08 45.16
N VAL A 88 -11.03 20.00 45.76
CA VAL A 88 -10.16 19.71 46.90
C VAL A 88 -10.78 20.36 48.12
N ASP A 89 -11.28 19.55 49.06
CA ASP A 89 -11.70 20.03 50.37
C ASP A 89 -10.50 20.10 51.32
N PRO A 90 -10.25 21.24 51.97
CA PRO A 90 -9.23 21.33 53.01
C PRO A 90 -9.66 20.55 54.26
N ALA A 91 -8.75 19.74 54.81
CA ALA A 91 -8.95 19.08 56.09
C ALA A 91 -8.88 20.10 57.24
N ALA A 92 -9.81 19.98 58.20
CA ALA A 92 -9.89 20.79 59.41
C ALA A 92 -8.83 20.43 60.45
#